data_AF-A0A929EIK8-F1
#
_entry.id   AF-A0A929EIK8-F1
#
_cell.length_a   1.000
_cell.length_b   1.000
_cell.length_c   1.000
_cell.angle_alpha   90.00
_cell.angle_beta   90.00
_cell.angle_gamma   90.00
#
_symmetry.space_group_name_H-M   'P 1'
#
loop_
_entity.id
_entity.type
_entity.pdbx_description
1 polymer ?
#
loop_
_entity_poly.entity_id
_entity_poly.type
_entity_poly.pdbx_seq_one_letter_code
_entity_poly.pdbx_strand_id
1 'polypeptide(L)'
;MRYLKVATTLAVAVAVSLLFTVAEPASAGWNPLAKERASEKGVTDRTVAEAITNFKNADSSMLVFFRKAYGYAVFPTVGKAGIGIGGAHGKGKVYKKGKFIGLTSLTQITIGFQLGVQSYSEIIFFRDKTALNNFTDGNYELGAQVSAVAATSGASANADYDDGVAIFTITKGGLMYEASVGGQKFSYTPQ
;
A
#
# COMPACT_ATOMS: atom_id res chain seq x y z
N MET A 1 -20.87 -50.95 -44.25
CA MET A 1 -21.84 -50.61 -45.32
C MET A 1 -23.00 -49.89 -44.66
N ARG A 2 -23.52 -48.73 -45.05
CA ARG A 2 -23.30 -47.80 -46.18
C ARG A 2 -24.05 -46.48 -45.82
N TYR A 3 -23.53 -45.36 -46.29
CA TYR A 3 -24.05 -43.98 -46.21
C TYR A 3 -25.37 -43.74 -47.00
N LEU A 4 -26.19 -42.73 -46.63
CA LEU A 4 -26.66 -41.56 -47.46
C LEU A 4 -27.79 -40.76 -46.73
N LYS A 5 -27.62 -39.45 -46.41
CA LYS A 5 -28.05 -38.20 -47.12
C LYS A 5 -29.58 -38.08 -47.34
N VAL A 6 -30.31 -36.95 -47.22
CA VAL A 6 -30.14 -35.54 -47.66
C VAL A 6 -31.19 -34.67 -46.90
N ALA A 7 -30.78 -33.60 -46.18
CA ALA A 7 -30.99 -32.15 -46.43
C ALA A 7 -32.42 -31.59 -46.56
N THR A 8 -32.73 -30.57 -45.76
CA THR A 8 -33.69 -29.51 -46.10
C THR A 8 -33.18 -28.18 -45.53
N THR A 9 -32.81 -27.29 -46.44
CA THR A 9 -32.35 -25.91 -46.24
C THR A 9 -33.53 -25.01 -45.83
N LEU A 10 -33.34 -23.96 -45.01
CA LEU A 10 -33.80 -22.61 -45.39
C LEU A 10 -33.23 -21.48 -44.48
N ALA A 11 -32.45 -20.62 -45.15
CA ALA A 11 -32.26 -19.18 -45.04
C ALA A 11 -32.55 -18.42 -43.72
N VAL A 12 -31.48 -17.77 -43.23
CA VAL A 12 -31.46 -16.66 -42.26
C VAL A 12 -31.79 -15.35 -42.98
N ALA A 13 -32.67 -14.51 -42.39
CA ALA A 13 -32.72 -13.08 -42.68
C ALA A 13 -33.15 -12.31 -41.42
N VAL A 14 -32.21 -11.62 -40.79
CA VAL A 14 -32.43 -10.70 -39.66
C VAL A 14 -32.40 -9.28 -40.22
N ALA A 15 -33.51 -8.56 -40.13
CA ALA A 15 -33.58 -7.13 -40.40
C ALA A 15 -33.51 -6.37 -39.07
N VAL A 16 -32.41 -5.64 -38.86
CA VAL A 16 -32.20 -4.75 -37.70
C VAL A 16 -32.59 -3.33 -38.10
N SER A 17 -33.63 -2.80 -37.46
CA SER A 17 -34.05 -1.40 -37.60
C SER A 17 -33.30 -0.55 -36.56
N LEU A 18 -32.36 0.29 -36.99
CA LEU A 18 -31.68 1.27 -36.12
C LEU A 18 -32.57 2.49 -35.87
N LEU A 19 -32.96 2.70 -34.61
CA LEU A 19 -33.45 3.99 -34.09
C LEU A 19 -32.25 4.78 -33.57
N PHE A 20 -31.90 5.87 -34.25
CA PHE A 20 -30.89 6.84 -33.79
C PHE A 20 -31.54 7.79 -32.77
N THR A 21 -31.31 7.54 -31.49
CA THR A 21 -31.50 8.54 -30.43
C THR A 21 -30.24 9.40 -30.33
N VAL A 22 -30.36 10.70 -30.59
CA VAL A 22 -29.26 11.65 -30.38
C VAL A 22 -29.07 11.83 -28.87
N ALA A 23 -28.07 11.16 -28.31
CA ALA A 23 -27.63 11.41 -26.93
C ALA A 23 -26.86 12.74 -26.90
N GLU A 24 -27.27 13.64 -26.01
CA GLU A 24 -26.53 14.86 -25.68
C GLU A 24 -25.08 14.49 -25.33
N PRO A 25 -24.08 15.28 -25.76
CA PRO A 25 -22.74 15.13 -25.24
C PRO A 25 -22.78 15.61 -23.78
N ALA A 26 -23.02 14.69 -22.85
CA ALA A 26 -22.60 14.90 -21.48
C ALA A 26 -21.09 15.15 -21.55
N SER A 27 -20.69 16.40 -21.38
CA SER A 27 -19.29 16.79 -21.25
C SER A 27 -18.75 16.25 -19.92
N ALA A 28 -18.58 14.93 -19.85
CA ALA A 28 -17.60 14.31 -18.99
C ALA A 28 -16.23 14.64 -19.58
N GLY A 29 -15.84 15.92 -19.49
CA GLY A 29 -14.51 16.37 -19.82
C GLY A 29 -13.55 15.53 -19.00
N TRP A 30 -12.75 14.71 -19.68
CA TRP A 30 -11.63 14.03 -19.06
C TRP A 30 -10.75 15.11 -18.45
N ASN A 31 -10.79 15.23 -17.13
CA ASN A 31 -9.91 16.09 -16.38
C ASN A 31 -8.75 15.21 -15.90
N PRO A 32 -7.59 15.20 -16.58
CA PRO A 32 -6.43 14.42 -16.13
C PRO A 32 -5.98 14.82 -14.71
N LEU A 33 -6.33 16.03 -14.26
CA LEU A 33 -6.07 16.51 -12.89
C LEU A 33 -7.11 16.01 -11.86
N ALA A 34 -8.27 15.49 -12.29
CA ALA A 34 -9.26 14.92 -11.37
C ALA A 34 -8.77 13.59 -10.77
N LYS A 35 -7.99 12.81 -11.53
CA LYS A 35 -7.34 11.58 -11.03
C LYS A 35 -6.19 11.90 -10.07
N GLU A 36 -5.48 13.02 -10.28
CA GLU A 36 -4.49 13.54 -9.34
C GLU A 36 -5.11 14.08 -8.05
N ARG A 37 -6.21 14.84 -8.12
CA ARG A 37 -6.93 15.36 -6.93
C ARG A 37 -7.68 14.28 -6.15
N ALA A 38 -8.12 13.20 -6.80
CA ALA A 38 -8.71 12.05 -6.11
C ALA A 38 -7.66 11.18 -5.38
N SER A 39 -6.38 11.25 -5.79
CA SER A 39 -5.22 10.64 -5.12
C SER A 39 -4.56 11.59 -4.10
N GLU A 40 -5.30 12.61 -3.68
CA GLU A 40 -4.90 13.65 -2.75
C GLU A 40 -5.79 13.70 -1.51
N LYS A 41 -6.29 12.53 -1.05
CA LYS A 41 -6.51 12.34 0.39
C LYS A 41 -5.13 12.35 1.06
N GLY A 42 -4.58 13.54 1.25
CA GLY A 42 -3.30 13.77 1.89
C GLY A 42 -3.25 13.03 3.23
N VAL A 43 -2.07 12.56 3.61
CA VAL A 43 -1.86 12.01 4.95
C VAL A 43 -2.20 13.10 5.97
N THR A 44 -3.30 12.94 6.70
CA THR A 44 -3.78 13.94 7.66
C THR A 44 -3.29 13.60 9.07
N ASP A 45 -3.28 14.58 9.96
CA ASP A 45 -2.96 14.32 11.38
C ASP A 45 -3.95 13.35 12.01
N ARG A 46 -5.22 13.41 11.59
CA ARG A 46 -6.25 12.48 12.05
C ARG A 46 -5.92 11.04 11.68
N THR A 47 -5.63 10.75 10.41
CA THR A 47 -5.37 9.36 9.97
C THR A 47 -4.08 8.81 10.59
N VAL A 48 -3.07 9.67 10.81
CA VAL A 48 -1.85 9.29 11.53
C VAL A 48 -2.11 9.01 13.00
N ALA A 49 -2.89 9.85 13.68
CA ALA A 49 -3.26 9.63 15.08
C ALA A 49 -4.07 8.34 15.27
N GLU A 50 -5.02 8.06 14.36
CA GLU A 50 -5.77 6.81 14.33
C GLU A 50 -4.84 5.60 14.12
N ALA A 51 -3.90 5.67 13.18
CA ALA A 51 -2.94 4.60 12.95
C ALA A 51 -2.04 4.33 14.17
N ILE A 52 -1.50 5.39 14.80
CA ILE A 52 -0.72 5.26 16.04
C ILE A 52 -1.55 4.62 17.15
N THR A 53 -2.83 5.00 17.27
CA THR A 53 -3.73 4.41 18.27
C THR A 53 -3.95 2.93 18.02
N ASN A 54 -4.16 2.53 16.76
CA ASN A 54 -4.32 1.12 16.39
C ASN A 54 -3.06 0.31 16.72
N PHE A 55 -1.86 0.84 16.43
CA PHE A 55 -0.60 0.19 16.79
C PHE A 55 -0.44 -0.02 18.30
N LYS A 56 -0.75 1.01 19.10
CA LYS A 56 -0.69 0.92 20.57
C LYS A 56 -1.70 -0.09 21.14
N ASN A 57 -2.89 -0.17 20.54
CA ASN A 57 -3.94 -1.08 20.98
C ASN A 57 -3.68 -2.53 20.53
N ALA A 58 -3.07 -2.72 19.36
CA ALA A 58 -2.75 -4.05 18.82
C ALA A 58 -1.69 -4.77 19.65
N ASP A 59 -0.71 -4.04 20.20
CA ASP A 59 0.32 -4.60 21.06
C ASP A 59 0.80 -3.60 22.12
N SER A 60 0.47 -3.87 23.39
CA SER A 60 0.93 -3.06 24.52
C SER A 60 2.45 -3.05 24.68
N SER A 61 3.13 -4.12 24.23
CA SER A 61 4.60 -4.16 24.27
C SER A 61 5.23 -3.15 23.30
N MET A 62 4.52 -2.72 22.26
CA MET A 62 4.98 -1.69 21.31
C MET A 62 5.18 -0.31 21.95
N LEU A 63 4.55 -0.04 23.10
CA LEU A 63 4.72 1.21 23.83
C LEU A 63 6.18 1.49 24.18
N VAL A 64 7.03 0.46 24.30
CA VAL A 64 8.47 0.65 24.52
C VAL A 64 9.15 1.38 23.36
N PHE A 65 8.78 1.08 22.11
CA PHE A 65 9.34 1.71 20.92
C PHE A 65 8.94 3.17 20.84
N PHE A 66 7.68 3.51 21.11
CA PHE A 66 7.21 4.90 21.17
C PHE A 66 7.93 5.72 22.24
N ARG A 67 8.35 5.10 23.36
CA ARG A 67 9.08 5.81 24.43
C ARG A 67 10.58 5.93 24.16
N LYS A 68 11.20 4.90 23.58
CA LYS A 68 12.66 4.80 23.45
C LYS A 68 13.22 5.23 22.10
N ALA A 69 12.43 5.13 21.02
CA ALA A 69 12.90 5.48 19.68
C ALA A 69 13.25 6.97 19.57
N TYR A 70 14.28 7.27 18.78
CA TYR A 70 14.68 8.64 18.47
C TYR A 70 13.66 9.35 17.57
N GLY A 71 13.03 8.59 16.68
CA GLY A 71 11.94 9.03 15.82
C GLY A 71 11.16 7.85 15.26
N TYR A 72 10.09 8.15 14.52
CA TYR A 72 9.32 7.14 13.81
C TYR A 72 8.63 7.72 12.57
N ALA A 73 8.43 6.88 11.55
CA ALA A 73 7.61 7.19 10.38
C ALA A 73 6.31 6.37 10.44
N VAL A 74 5.17 6.99 10.15
CA VAL A 74 3.86 6.33 10.18
C VAL A 74 3.21 6.45 8.81
N PHE A 75 2.82 5.32 8.23
CA PHE A 75 2.04 5.19 7.01
C PHE A 75 0.64 4.67 7.37
N PRO A 76 -0.36 5.56 7.46
CA PRO A 76 -1.69 5.15 7.93
C PRO A 76 -2.37 4.14 7.00
N THR A 77 -2.07 4.23 5.71
CA THR A 77 -2.58 3.31 4.69
C THR A 77 -1.53 3.16 3.59
N VAL A 78 -1.08 1.93 3.40
CA VAL A 78 -0.32 1.46 2.24
C VAL A 78 -1.25 0.53 1.46
N GLY A 79 -1.42 0.81 0.18
CA GLY A 79 -2.16 -0.06 -0.74
C GLY A 79 -1.19 -0.97 -1.48
N LYS A 80 -1.51 -2.25 -1.58
CA LYS A 80 -0.72 -3.28 -2.27
C LYS A 80 -1.59 -4.09 -3.23
N ALA A 81 -1.05 -4.40 -4.40
CA ALA A 81 -1.69 -5.27 -5.38
C ALA A 81 -0.66 -6.03 -6.20
N GLY A 82 -1.00 -7.24 -6.66
CA GLY A 82 -0.14 -8.00 -7.56
C GLY A 82 -0.75 -9.29 -8.10
N ILE A 83 -0.24 -9.71 -9.26
CA ILE A 83 -0.49 -11.00 -9.94
C ILE A 83 0.86 -11.47 -10.50
N GLY A 84 1.68 -12.15 -9.70
CA GLY A 84 3.07 -12.47 -10.03
C GLY A 84 4.04 -11.30 -9.82
N ILE A 85 3.79 -10.19 -10.51
CA ILE A 85 4.46 -8.91 -10.24
C ILE A 85 3.48 -8.03 -9.49
N GLY A 86 3.98 -7.34 -8.47
CA GLY A 86 3.15 -6.44 -7.68
C GLY A 86 3.92 -5.28 -7.11
N GLY A 87 3.17 -4.35 -6.55
CA GLY A 87 3.71 -3.16 -5.93
C GLY A 87 2.84 -2.67 -4.78
N ALA A 88 3.46 -1.86 -3.94
CA ALA A 88 2.77 -1.16 -2.87
C ALA A 88 3.11 0.33 -2.90
N HIS A 89 2.15 1.16 -2.52
CA HIS A 89 2.39 2.60 -2.37
C HIS A 89 1.61 3.18 -1.19
N GLY A 90 2.23 4.10 -0.47
CA GLY A 90 1.61 4.77 0.68
C GLY A 90 2.28 6.11 0.99
N LYS A 91 1.53 6.99 1.64
CA LYS A 91 2.02 8.29 2.15
C LYS A 91 2.01 8.27 3.67
N GLY A 92 2.96 8.97 4.27
CA GLY A 92 3.20 8.96 5.70
C GLY A 92 3.74 10.27 6.25
N LYS A 93 3.89 10.32 7.57
CA LYS A 93 4.50 11.42 8.31
C LYS A 93 5.66 10.90 9.15
N VAL A 94 6.71 11.71 9.27
CA VAL A 94 7.89 11.42 10.08
C VAL A 94 7.88 12.32 11.33
N TYR A 95 8.19 11.70 12.46
CA TYR A 95 8.26 12.35 13.76
C TYR A 95 9.62 12.12 14.40
N LYS A 96 10.18 13.16 15.01
CA LYS A 96 11.39 13.11 15.83
C LYS A 96 11.01 13.48 17.26
N LYS A 97 11.19 12.56 18.20
CA LYS A 97 10.76 12.75 19.61
C LYS A 97 9.33 13.29 19.73
N GLY A 98 8.41 12.75 18.91
CA GLY A 98 7.00 13.15 18.88
C GLY A 98 6.70 14.45 18.12
N LYS A 99 7.70 15.22 17.67
CA LYS A 99 7.50 16.41 16.84
C LYS A 99 7.47 16.03 15.36
N PHE A 100 6.47 16.49 14.62
CA PHE A 100 6.41 16.34 13.17
C PHE A 100 7.59 17.05 12.50
N ILE A 101 8.26 16.40 11.55
CA ILE A 101 9.44 16.94 10.85
C ILE A 101 9.34 16.90 9.33
N GLY A 102 8.43 16.11 8.76
CA GLY A 102 8.28 16.03 7.30
C GLY A 102 7.36 14.91 6.83
N LEU A 103 7.03 14.97 5.55
CA LEU A 103 6.25 13.95 4.84
C LEU A 103 7.17 12.86 4.29
N THR A 104 6.61 11.68 4.10
CA THR A 104 7.30 10.56 3.46
C THR A 104 6.36 9.76 2.58
N SER A 105 6.91 9.05 1.58
CA SER A 105 6.20 8.07 0.78
C SER A 105 6.97 6.75 0.74
N LEU A 106 6.23 5.66 0.67
CA LEU A 106 6.72 4.28 0.49
C LEU A 106 6.34 3.84 -0.91
N THR A 107 7.29 3.26 -1.65
CA THR A 107 7.05 2.53 -2.90
C THR A 107 7.73 1.17 -2.82
N GLN A 108 6.97 0.11 -3.09
CA GLN A 108 7.49 -1.26 -3.09
C GLN A 108 7.33 -1.88 -4.48
N ILE A 109 8.33 -2.66 -4.87
CA ILE A 109 8.26 -3.53 -6.05
C ILE A 109 8.56 -4.95 -5.59
N THR A 110 7.72 -5.90 -6.02
CA THR A 110 7.82 -7.32 -5.66
C THR A 110 7.64 -8.22 -6.87
N ILE A 111 8.36 -9.33 -6.86
CA ILE A 111 8.27 -10.39 -7.86
C ILE A 111 8.15 -11.72 -7.12
N GLY A 112 7.17 -12.54 -7.48
CA GLY A 112 6.99 -13.87 -6.91
C GLY A 112 5.55 -14.35 -7.01
N PHE A 113 5.21 -15.44 -6.32
CA PHE A 113 3.84 -15.92 -6.31
C PHE A 113 2.99 -14.99 -5.44
N GLN A 114 2.35 -14.01 -6.05
CA GLN A 114 1.42 -13.12 -5.37
C GLN A 114 0.13 -12.97 -6.14
N LEU A 115 -1.00 -12.94 -5.43
CA LEU A 115 -2.31 -12.72 -5.99
C LEU A 115 -3.20 -12.01 -4.99
N GLY A 116 -3.64 -10.80 -5.35
CA GLY A 116 -4.71 -10.11 -4.65
C GLY A 116 -4.49 -8.62 -4.48
N VAL A 117 -5.28 -8.07 -3.55
CA VAL A 117 -5.26 -6.66 -3.18
C VAL A 117 -5.36 -6.56 -1.66
N GLN A 118 -4.48 -5.79 -1.05
CA GLN A 118 -4.42 -5.61 0.41
C GLN A 118 -4.16 -4.16 0.76
N SER A 119 -4.68 -3.75 1.91
CA SER A 119 -4.33 -2.51 2.57
C SER A 119 -3.83 -2.79 3.98
N TYR A 120 -2.79 -2.08 4.40
CA TYR A 120 -2.21 -2.19 5.73
C TYR A 120 -1.73 -0.82 6.24
N SER A 121 -1.56 -0.69 7.55
CA SER A 121 -0.80 0.40 8.17
C SER A 121 0.62 -0.09 8.43
N GLU A 122 1.60 0.81 8.32
CA GLU A 122 2.99 0.54 8.65
C GLU A 122 3.54 1.63 9.57
N ILE A 123 4.34 1.23 10.56
CA ILE A 123 5.12 2.14 11.39
C ILE A 123 6.56 1.66 11.45
N ILE A 124 7.48 2.60 11.30
CA ILE A 124 8.93 2.38 11.32
C ILE A 124 9.49 3.16 12.50
N PHE A 125 10.12 2.49 13.45
CA PHE A 125 10.84 3.12 14.55
C PHE A 125 12.33 3.20 14.26
N PHE A 126 12.93 4.34 14.57
CA PHE A 126 14.38 4.57 14.44
C PHE A 126 15.01 4.59 15.83
N ARG A 127 15.96 3.68 16.07
CA ARG A 127 16.61 3.52 17.37
C ARG A 127 17.36 4.78 17.81
N ASP A 128 18.09 5.40 16.88
CA ASP A 128 19.02 6.49 17.14
C ASP A 128 18.98 7.57 16.04
N LYS A 129 19.82 8.59 16.20
CA LYS A 129 19.92 9.70 15.26
C LYS A 129 20.43 9.25 13.89
N THR A 130 21.34 8.28 13.85
CA THR A 130 21.92 7.78 12.59
C THR A 130 20.86 7.10 11.76
N ALA A 131 20.06 6.20 12.37
CA ALA A 131 18.96 5.52 11.70
C ALA A 131 17.91 6.52 11.15
N LEU A 132 17.53 7.53 11.94
CA LEU A 132 16.59 8.55 11.46
C LEU A 132 17.19 9.38 10.31
N ASN A 133 18.46 9.78 10.43
CA ASN A 133 19.13 10.58 9.40
C ASN A 133 19.20 9.81 8.08
N ASN A 134 19.65 8.55 8.11
CA ASN A 134 19.72 7.68 6.93
C ASN A 134 18.36 7.59 6.22
N PHE A 135 17.26 7.53 6.99
CA PHE A 135 15.91 7.55 6.43
C PHE A 135 15.55 8.89 5.78
N THR A 136 15.91 10.01 6.43
CA THR A 136 15.56 11.37 5.99
C THR A 136 16.50 11.96 4.94
N ASP A 137 17.61 11.30 4.60
CA ASP A 137 18.58 11.79 3.61
C ASP A 137 18.08 11.72 2.15
N GLY A 138 16.85 11.22 1.94
CA GLY A 138 16.05 11.50 0.74
C GLY A 138 15.71 10.28 -0.12
N ASN A 139 16.48 9.19 -0.03
CA ASN A 139 16.22 7.94 -0.75
C ASN A 139 16.70 6.74 0.07
N TYR A 140 15.92 6.35 1.08
CA TYR A 140 16.22 5.17 1.88
C TYR A 140 15.63 3.94 1.21
N GLU A 141 16.39 2.85 1.16
CA GLU A 141 15.99 1.61 0.50
C GLU A 141 16.16 0.42 1.45
N LEU A 142 15.11 -0.37 1.60
CA LEU A 142 15.11 -1.63 2.33
C LEU A 142 15.07 -2.79 1.33
N GLY A 143 16.04 -3.68 1.46
CA GLY A 143 16.08 -4.92 0.68
C GLY A 143 15.15 -5.99 1.25
N ALA A 144 15.00 -7.08 0.49
CA ALA A 144 14.10 -8.19 0.83
C ALA A 144 14.43 -8.95 2.13
N GLN A 145 15.59 -8.67 2.75
CA GLN A 145 16.03 -9.30 3.99
C GLN A 145 15.39 -8.65 5.22
N VAL A 146 15.00 -7.38 5.13
CA VAL A 146 14.38 -6.67 6.26
C VAL A 146 12.89 -7.02 6.30
N SER A 147 12.50 -7.76 7.33
CA SER A 147 11.14 -8.27 7.50
C SER A 147 10.35 -7.42 8.49
N ALA A 148 9.12 -7.07 8.14
CA ALA A 148 8.20 -6.38 9.06
C ALA A 148 7.54 -7.38 10.03
N VAL A 149 7.41 -6.99 11.29
CA VAL A 149 6.71 -7.78 12.31
C VAL A 149 5.24 -7.39 12.32
N ALA A 150 4.34 -8.37 12.20
CA ALA A 150 2.91 -8.12 12.36
C ALA A 150 2.63 -7.66 13.80
N ALA A 151 2.00 -6.50 13.98
CA ALA A 151 1.63 -6.01 15.30
C ALA A 151 0.42 -6.80 15.82
N THR A 152 0.70 -7.74 16.71
CA THR A 152 -0.26 -8.59 17.44
C THR A 152 0.23 -8.70 18.86
N SER A 153 -0.67 -8.90 19.84
CA SER A 153 -0.33 -8.96 21.26
C SER A 153 0.94 -9.79 21.54
N GLY A 154 1.98 -9.14 22.06
CA GLY A 154 3.26 -9.76 22.44
C GLY A 154 4.25 -9.98 21.28
N ALA A 155 3.88 -9.72 20.02
CA ALA A 155 4.76 -9.90 18.87
C ALA A 155 5.93 -8.89 18.89
N SER A 156 5.70 -7.67 19.38
CA SER A 156 6.72 -6.64 19.50
C SER A 156 7.72 -6.90 20.64
N ALA A 157 7.43 -7.83 21.57
CA ALA A 157 8.36 -8.18 22.65
C ALA A 157 9.63 -8.88 22.14
N ASN A 158 9.54 -9.58 21.00
CA ASN A 158 10.66 -10.27 20.35
C ASN A 158 11.21 -9.51 19.14
N ALA A 159 10.67 -8.32 18.86
CA ALA A 159 11.11 -7.52 17.71
C ALA A 159 12.40 -6.80 18.05
N ASP A 160 13.47 -7.12 17.32
CA ASP A 160 14.74 -6.41 17.40
C ASP A 160 14.85 -5.34 16.33
N TYR A 161 15.76 -4.39 16.55
CA TYR A 161 16.12 -3.41 15.52
C TYR A 161 17.10 -4.05 14.54
N ASP A 162 16.70 -4.17 13.28
CA ASP A 162 17.60 -4.51 12.17
C ASP A 162 18.18 -3.21 11.58
N ASP A 163 19.50 -3.08 11.58
CA ASP A 163 20.22 -1.85 11.24
C ASP A 163 19.68 -0.56 11.92
N GLY A 164 19.22 -0.68 13.17
CA GLY A 164 18.66 0.45 13.92
C GLY A 164 17.24 0.82 13.53
N VAL A 165 16.55 -0.02 12.74
CA VAL A 165 15.16 0.15 12.31
C VAL A 165 14.29 -1.01 12.80
N ALA A 166 13.09 -0.71 13.29
CA ALA A 166 12.09 -1.72 13.65
C ALA A 166 10.77 -1.40 12.94
N ILE A 167 10.24 -2.36 12.17
CA ILE A 167 9.10 -2.16 11.28
C ILE A 167 7.94 -3.01 11.76
N PHE A 168 6.77 -2.38 11.89
CA PHE A 168 5.55 -3.06 12.28
C PHE A 168 4.41 -2.76 11.32
N THR A 169 3.57 -3.76 11.07
CA THR A 169 2.40 -3.61 10.19
C THR A 169 1.11 -4.10 10.86
N ILE A 170 -0.01 -3.49 10.46
CA ILE A 170 -1.37 -3.95 10.80
C ILE A 170 -2.17 -4.07 9.52
N THR A 171 -2.69 -5.26 9.22
CA THR A 171 -3.60 -5.45 8.08
C THR A 171 -4.91 -4.71 8.33
N LYS A 172 -5.30 -3.84 7.39
CA LYS A 172 -6.57 -3.09 7.44
C LYS A 172 -7.69 -3.80 6.69
N GLY A 173 -7.35 -4.57 5.67
CA GLY A 173 -8.30 -5.34 4.89
C GLY A 173 -7.77 -5.75 3.52
N GLY A 174 -8.58 -6.51 2.79
CA GLY A 174 -8.20 -7.14 1.52
C GLY A 174 -7.69 -8.57 1.71
N LEU A 175 -7.47 -9.26 0.59
CA LEU A 175 -6.95 -10.61 0.53
C LEU A 175 -5.71 -10.62 -0.34
N MET A 176 -4.61 -11.15 0.19
CA MET A 176 -3.36 -11.32 -0.52
C MET A 176 -2.80 -12.68 -0.19
N TYR A 177 -2.57 -13.49 -1.21
CA TYR A 177 -1.72 -14.66 -1.12
C TYR A 177 -0.36 -14.27 -1.65
N GLU A 178 0.70 -14.49 -0.89
CA GLU A 178 2.02 -14.01 -1.25
C GLU A 178 3.15 -14.93 -0.77
N ALA A 179 4.03 -15.25 -1.70
CA ALA A 179 5.39 -15.73 -1.52
C ALA A 179 6.26 -14.96 -2.53
N SER A 180 6.73 -13.78 -2.14
CA SER A 180 7.44 -12.86 -3.03
C SER A 180 8.71 -12.31 -2.39
N VAL A 181 9.60 -11.80 -3.25
CA VAL A 181 10.81 -11.07 -2.87
C VAL A 181 10.67 -9.67 -3.45
N GLY A 182 11.05 -8.66 -2.68
CA GLY A 182 10.94 -7.27 -3.12
C GLY A 182 11.73 -6.31 -2.27
N GLY A 183 11.92 -5.11 -2.81
CA GLY A 183 12.53 -3.99 -2.11
C GLY A 183 11.50 -2.88 -1.87
N GLN A 184 11.72 -2.13 -0.81
CA GLN A 184 10.95 -0.93 -0.49
C GLN A 184 11.86 0.29 -0.60
N LYS A 185 11.34 1.35 -1.24
CA LYS A 185 11.98 2.65 -1.32
C LYS A 185 11.14 3.68 -0.59
N PHE A 186 11.83 4.52 0.16
CA PHE A 186 11.26 5.62 0.91
C PHE A 186 11.80 6.93 0.39
N SER A 187 10.89 7.87 0.17
CA SER A 187 11.25 9.25 -0.12
C SER A 187 10.81 10.14 1.04
N TYR A 188 11.58 11.18 1.30
CA TYR A 188 11.33 12.11 2.39
C TYR A 188 11.29 13.54 1.88
N THR A 189 10.37 14.34 2.41
CA THR A 189 10.25 15.77 2.14
C THR A 189 10.15 16.50 3.49
N PRO A 190 11.14 17.34 3.85
CA PRO A 190 11.09 18.09 5.10
C PRO A 190 9.91 19.06 5.14
N GLN A 191 9.42 19.34 6.34
CA GLN A 191 8.40 20.37 6.60
C GLN A 191 8.96 21.78 6.40
#